data_AF-A0A259TGI8-F1
#
_entry.id   AF-A0A259TGI8-F1
#
_cell.length_a   1.000
_cell.length_b   1.000
_cell.length_c   1.000
_cell.angle_alpha   90.00
_cell.angle_beta   90.00
_cell.angle_gamma   90.00
#
_symmetry.space_group_name_H-M   'P 1'
#
loop_
_entity.id
_entity.type
_entity.pdbx_description
1 polymer ?
#
loop_
_entity_poly.entity_id
_entity_poly.type
_entity_poly.pdbx_seq_one_letter_code
_entity_poly.pdbx_strand_id
1 'polypeptide(L)'
;MDERLDRAPCGYASMADNRVVREVNATLCRMLGYEKRGICGSSFESLLTRSSRIFFQIYFLPLIKLNGSVEEMYLTFKTSSGEALPVLLNASAVERDGEWAYDCILMPMRRRMEYEQQIQQAESASSQAKEELERIEKLLRQKRYELDHVEGSSSME
;
A
#
# COMPACT_ATOMS: atom_id res chain seq x y z
N MET A 1 -13.04 -24.29 -10.04
CA MET A 1 -13.37 -22.91 -9.61
C MET A 1 -14.74 -22.52 -10.11
N ASP A 2 -15.59 -21.98 -9.23
CA ASP A 2 -16.90 -21.41 -9.56
C ASP A 2 -16.78 -20.14 -10.44
N GLU A 3 -17.74 -19.88 -11.33
CA GLU A 3 -17.70 -18.75 -12.26
C GLU A 3 -17.69 -17.38 -11.53
N ARG A 4 -18.42 -17.26 -10.42
CA ARG A 4 -18.46 -16.01 -9.64
C ARG A 4 -17.11 -15.72 -8.99
N LEU A 5 -16.42 -16.76 -8.52
CA LEU A 5 -15.08 -16.63 -7.96
C LEU A 5 -14.04 -16.33 -9.06
N ASP A 6 -14.18 -16.95 -10.23
CA ASP A 6 -13.27 -16.75 -11.36
C ASP A 6 -13.25 -15.28 -11.85
N ARG A 7 -14.42 -14.63 -11.78
CA ARG A 7 -14.62 -13.24 -12.21
C ARG A 7 -14.81 -12.24 -11.08
N ALA A 8 -14.58 -12.65 -9.83
CA ALA A 8 -14.68 -11.77 -8.68
C ALA A 8 -13.82 -10.50 -8.87
N PRO A 9 -14.24 -9.34 -8.37
CA PRO A 9 -13.51 -8.07 -8.53
C PRO A 9 -12.26 -7.98 -7.63
N CYS A 10 -11.66 -9.11 -7.31
CA CYS A 10 -10.42 -9.26 -6.56
C CYS A 10 -9.59 -10.39 -7.18
N GLY A 11 -8.28 -10.34 -6.98
CA GLY A 11 -7.43 -11.48 -7.29
C GLY A 11 -7.67 -12.60 -6.29
N TYR A 12 -7.74 -13.83 -6.77
CA TYR A 12 -7.74 -15.02 -5.92
C TYR A 12 -6.61 -15.94 -6.37
N ALA A 13 -5.90 -16.48 -5.39
CA ALA A 13 -4.94 -17.56 -5.57
C ALA A 13 -5.10 -18.59 -4.47
N SER A 14 -4.85 -19.85 -4.79
CA SER A 14 -4.67 -20.92 -3.81
C SER A 14 -3.28 -21.51 -4.02
N MET A 15 -2.51 -21.67 -2.94
CA MET A 15 -1.18 -22.29 -2.98
C MET A 15 -1.09 -23.44 -1.98
N ALA A 16 -0.29 -24.47 -2.29
CA ALA A 16 -0.01 -25.54 -1.34
C ALA A 16 0.97 -25.08 -0.23
N ASP A 17 1.16 -25.89 0.82
CA ASP A 17 2.13 -25.59 1.90
C ASP A 17 3.57 -25.35 1.37
N ASN A 18 3.95 -26.02 0.27
CA ASN A 18 5.23 -25.78 -0.39
C ASN A 18 5.30 -24.46 -1.19
N ARG A 19 4.22 -23.67 -1.18
CA ARG A 19 4.01 -22.37 -1.84
C ARG A 19 3.88 -22.43 -3.36
N VAL A 20 3.66 -23.63 -3.91
CA VAL A 20 3.32 -23.78 -5.33
C VAL A 20 1.87 -23.36 -5.54
N VAL A 21 1.65 -22.46 -6.50
CA VAL A 21 0.31 -22.00 -6.85
C VAL A 21 -0.47 -23.12 -7.52
N ARG A 22 -1.62 -23.47 -6.96
CA ARG A 22 -2.52 -24.51 -7.47
C ARG A 22 -3.61 -23.91 -8.34
N GLU A 23 -4.26 -22.87 -7.85
CA GLU A 23 -5.34 -22.19 -8.56
C GLU A 23 -5.17 -20.68 -8.54
N VAL A 24 -5.66 -20.05 -9.59
CA VAL A 24 -5.84 -18.60 -9.67
C VAL A 24 -7.11 -18.30 -10.44
N ASN A 25 -7.75 -17.18 -10.12
CA ASN A 25 -8.89 -16.68 -10.88
C ASN A 25 -8.44 -15.85 -12.09
N ALA A 26 -9.35 -15.70 -13.06
CA ALA A 26 -9.10 -14.89 -14.26
C ALA A 26 -8.80 -13.42 -13.93
N THR A 27 -9.37 -12.88 -12.85
CA THR A 27 -9.07 -11.51 -12.41
C THR A 27 -7.61 -11.33 -12.02
N LEU A 28 -7.02 -12.24 -11.22
CA LEU A 28 -5.60 -12.17 -10.86
C LEU A 28 -4.69 -12.31 -12.09
N CYS A 29 -5.04 -13.20 -13.01
CA CYS A 29 -4.31 -13.36 -14.28
C CYS A 29 -4.24 -12.04 -15.05
N ARG A 30 -5.39 -11.35 -15.20
CA ARG A 30 -5.46 -10.03 -15.84
C ARG A 30 -4.66 -8.96 -15.08
N MET A 31 -4.72 -8.96 -13.75
CA MET A 31 -3.97 -8.00 -12.93
C MET A 31 -2.47 -8.15 -13.08
N LEU A 32 -1.96 -9.39 -13.11
CA LEU A 32 -0.53 -9.66 -13.22
C LEU A 32 -0.04 -9.72 -14.67
N GLY A 33 -0.96 -9.78 -15.64
CA GLY A 33 -0.62 -9.89 -17.07
C GLY A 33 -0.08 -11.25 -17.48
N TYR A 34 -0.33 -12.31 -16.69
CA TYR A 34 0.06 -13.68 -17.03
C TYR A 34 -1.15 -14.51 -17.43
N GLU A 35 -0.92 -15.53 -18.25
CA GLU A 35 -1.88 -16.61 -18.42
C GLU A 35 -1.88 -17.52 -17.18
N LYS A 36 -3.02 -18.18 -16.92
CA LYS A 36 -3.17 -19.13 -15.80
C LYS A 36 -2.05 -20.17 -15.75
N ARG A 37 -1.64 -20.71 -16.90
CA ARG A 37 -0.57 -21.71 -17.02
C ARG A 37 0.82 -21.16 -16.66
N GLY A 38 1.03 -19.85 -16.78
CA GLY A 38 2.26 -19.19 -16.36
C GLY A 38 2.33 -18.95 -14.84
N ILE A 39 1.19 -19.00 -14.15
CA ILE A 39 1.12 -18.82 -12.69
C ILE A 39 1.00 -20.15 -11.97
N CYS A 40 0.03 -20.99 -12.35
CA CYS A 40 -0.17 -22.31 -11.74
C CYS A 40 1.08 -23.20 -11.94
N GLY A 41 1.51 -23.87 -10.88
CA GLY A 41 2.72 -24.69 -10.85
C GLY A 41 4.00 -23.89 -10.55
N SER A 42 3.97 -22.57 -10.62
CA SER A 42 5.08 -21.72 -10.16
C SER A 42 5.04 -21.52 -8.64
N SER A 43 6.18 -21.13 -8.07
CA SER A 43 6.21 -20.67 -6.67
C SER A 43 5.55 -19.31 -6.56
N PHE A 44 4.67 -19.12 -5.58
CA PHE A 44 4.04 -17.82 -5.29
C PHE A 44 5.07 -16.72 -5.06
N GLU A 45 6.21 -17.06 -4.44
CA GLU A 45 7.33 -16.15 -4.20
C GLU A 45 7.98 -15.62 -5.49
N SER A 46 7.85 -16.35 -6.59
CA SER A 46 8.38 -15.93 -7.90
C SER A 46 7.59 -14.76 -8.49
N LEU A 47 6.33 -14.59 -8.08
CA LEU A 47 5.45 -13.50 -8.49
C LEU A 47 5.69 -12.21 -7.69
N LEU A 48 6.47 -12.28 -6.61
CA LEU A 48 6.77 -11.14 -5.74
C LEU A 48 8.02 -10.40 -6.20
N THR A 49 8.08 -9.10 -5.90
CA THR A 49 9.34 -8.36 -5.94
C THR A 49 10.33 -8.93 -4.92
N ARG A 50 11.63 -8.61 -5.07
CA ARG A 50 12.66 -9.12 -4.15
C ARG A 50 12.40 -8.73 -2.70
N SER A 51 12.00 -7.48 -2.45
CA SER A 51 11.67 -7.00 -1.10
C SER A 51 10.45 -7.69 -0.53
N SER A 52 9.37 -7.82 -1.31
CA SER A 52 8.16 -8.52 -0.87
C SER A 52 8.37 -10.02 -0.66
N ARG A 53 9.28 -10.66 -1.40
CA ARG A 53 9.65 -12.06 -1.15
C ARG A 53 10.27 -12.24 0.24
N ILE A 54 11.19 -11.37 0.62
CA ILE A 54 11.82 -11.41 1.96
C ILE A 54 10.77 -11.18 3.04
N PHE A 55 9.91 -10.17 2.84
CA PHE A 55 8.84 -9.86 3.79
C PHE A 55 7.83 -11.03 3.93
N PHE A 56 7.46 -11.65 2.82
CA PHE A 56 6.62 -12.85 2.81
C PHE A 56 7.24 -13.99 3.62
N GLN A 57 8.54 -14.26 3.46
CA GLN A 57 9.21 -15.32 4.21
C GLN A 57 9.30 -15.03 5.71
N ILE A 58 9.60 -13.79 6.08
CA ILE A 58 9.83 -13.40 7.49
C ILE A 58 8.51 -13.22 8.25
N TYR A 59 7.45 -12.74 7.58
CA TYR A 59 6.21 -12.36 8.25
C TYR A 59 5.01 -13.22 7.83
N PHE A 60 4.76 -13.40 6.54
CA PHE A 60 3.58 -14.16 6.08
C PHE A 60 3.63 -15.61 6.53
N LEU A 61 4.73 -16.32 6.26
CA LEU A 61 4.84 -17.75 6.55
C LEU A 61 4.71 -18.08 8.05
N PRO A 62 5.35 -17.34 8.98
CA PRO A 62 5.13 -17.57 10.40
C PRO A 62 3.70 -17.26 10.84
N LEU A 63 3.13 -16.14 10.38
CA LEU A 63 1.79 -15.71 10.78
C LEU A 63 0.71 -16.70 10.32
N ILE A 64 0.74 -17.12 9.06
CA ILE A 64 -0.26 -18.05 8.53
C ILE A 64 -0.18 -19.43 9.20
N LYS A 65 1.03 -19.88 9.57
CA LYS A 65 1.24 -21.15 10.29
C LYS A 65 0.78 -21.09 11.75
N LEU A 66 0.98 -19.97 12.42
CA LEU A 66 0.61 -19.81 13.82
C LEU A 66 -0.88 -19.50 14.00
N ASN A 67 -1.43 -18.61 13.18
CA ASN A 67 -2.77 -18.05 13.37
C ASN A 67 -3.81 -18.65 12.43
N GLY A 68 -3.39 -19.43 11.42
CA GLY A 68 -4.28 -19.95 10.38
C GLY A 68 -4.85 -18.88 9.44
N SER A 69 -4.52 -17.61 9.65
CA SER A 69 -4.97 -16.49 8.82
C SER A 69 -3.95 -15.35 8.82
N VAL A 70 -4.00 -14.54 7.76
CA VAL A 70 -3.28 -13.28 7.63
C VAL A 70 -4.26 -12.26 7.09
N GLU A 71 -4.34 -11.10 7.73
CA GLU A 71 -5.21 -10.01 7.34
C GLU A 71 -4.38 -8.77 7.01
N GLU A 72 -4.78 -8.07 5.95
CA GLU A 72 -4.29 -6.76 5.53
C GLU A 72 -2.78 -6.68 5.31
N MET A 73 -2.17 -7.74 4.77
CA MET A 73 -0.74 -7.74 4.51
C MET A 73 -0.40 -7.05 3.19
N TYR A 74 0.52 -6.10 3.25
CA TYR A 74 1.00 -5.38 2.06
C TYR A 74 2.11 -6.15 1.37
N LEU A 75 1.89 -6.51 0.11
CA LEU A 75 2.88 -7.15 -0.75
C LEU A 75 2.91 -6.47 -2.11
N THR A 76 4.05 -6.55 -2.79
CA THR A 76 4.21 -6.03 -4.15
C THR A 76 4.54 -7.18 -5.08
N PHE A 77 3.68 -7.36 -6.07
CA PHE A 77 3.83 -8.34 -7.13
C PHE A 77 4.58 -7.75 -8.30
N LYS A 78 5.23 -8.60 -9.09
CA LYS A 78 5.82 -8.26 -10.37
C LYS A 78 4.92 -8.75 -11.49
N THR A 79 4.41 -7.83 -12.30
CA THR A 79 3.61 -8.16 -13.49
C THR A 79 4.49 -8.78 -14.59
N SER A 80 3.87 -9.33 -15.63
CA SER A 80 4.58 -9.83 -16.81
C SER A 80 5.33 -8.74 -17.58
N SER A 81 4.86 -7.48 -17.52
CA SER A 81 5.57 -6.31 -18.04
C SER A 81 6.77 -5.89 -17.18
N GLY A 82 6.90 -6.45 -15.98
CA GLY A 82 7.95 -6.11 -15.01
C GLY A 82 7.61 -4.96 -14.07
N GLU A 83 6.42 -4.39 -14.20
CA GLU A 83 5.91 -3.34 -13.30
C GLU A 83 5.59 -3.90 -11.92
N ALA A 84 5.64 -3.02 -10.92
CA ALA A 84 5.28 -3.32 -9.55
C ALA A 84 3.77 -3.14 -9.35
N LEU A 85 3.09 -4.20 -8.92
CA LEU A 85 1.69 -4.16 -8.53
C LEU A 85 1.59 -4.30 -6.99
N PRO A 86 1.46 -3.20 -6.24
CA PRO A 86 1.17 -3.27 -4.82
C PRO A 86 -0.24 -3.81 -4.58
N VAL A 87 -0.38 -4.72 -3.61
CA VAL A 87 -1.65 -5.33 -3.22
C VAL A 87 -1.78 -5.40 -1.71
N LEU A 88 -3.03 -5.35 -1.24
CA LEU A 88 -3.43 -5.82 0.07
C LEU A 88 -3.82 -7.30 -0.04
N LEU A 89 -3.22 -8.14 0.80
CA LEU A 89 -3.41 -9.58 0.79
C LEU A 89 -4.04 -10.04 2.11
N ASN A 90 -5.15 -10.76 1.98
CA ASN A 90 -5.72 -11.57 3.05
C ASN A 90 -5.52 -13.04 2.69
N ALA A 91 -5.23 -13.88 3.67
CA ALA A 91 -5.11 -15.31 3.47
C ALA A 91 -5.70 -16.12 4.62
N SER A 92 -6.15 -17.32 4.30
CA SER A 92 -6.57 -18.33 5.27
C SER A 92 -5.93 -19.67 4.94
N ALA A 93 -5.48 -20.37 5.99
CA ALA A 93 -5.09 -21.76 5.90
C ALA A 93 -6.35 -22.62 5.88
N VAL A 94 -6.41 -23.51 4.89
CA VAL A 94 -7.51 -24.45 4.70
C VAL A 94 -6.92 -25.84 4.53
N GLU A 95 -7.52 -26.83 5.18
CA GLU A 95 -7.19 -28.23 4.97
C GLU A 95 -8.13 -28.79 3.90
N ARG A 96 -7.56 -29.40 2.86
CA ARG A 96 -8.30 -30.04 1.77
C ARG A 96 -7.69 -31.41 1.51
N ASP A 97 -8.49 -32.47 1.61
CA ASP A 97 -8.04 -33.85 1.40
C ASP A 97 -6.82 -34.27 2.24
N GLY A 98 -6.69 -33.72 3.46
CA GLY A 98 -5.56 -33.98 4.36
C GLY A 98 -4.28 -33.20 4.03
N GLU A 99 -4.33 -32.30 3.05
CA GLU A 99 -3.23 -31.39 2.71
C GLU A 99 -3.57 -29.94 3.06
N TRP A 100 -2.57 -29.22 3.58
CA TRP A 100 -2.70 -27.78 3.82
C TRP A 100 -2.58 -26.98 2.52
N ALA A 101 -3.51 -26.05 2.33
CA ALA A 101 -3.47 -25.02 1.31
C ALA A 101 -3.70 -23.64 1.95
N TYR A 102 -3.26 -22.61 1.25
CA TYR A 102 -3.46 -21.23 1.63
C TYR A 102 -4.25 -20.53 0.53
N ASP A 103 -5.49 -20.17 0.84
CA ASP A 103 -6.32 -19.36 -0.02
C ASP A 103 -6.01 -17.88 0.23
N CYS A 104 -5.79 -17.13 -0.83
CA CYS A 104 -5.40 -15.73 -0.78
C CYS A 104 -6.35 -14.88 -1.62
N ILE A 105 -6.78 -13.75 -1.05
CA ILE A 105 -7.48 -12.68 -1.75
C ILE A 105 -6.52 -11.49 -1.87
N LEU A 106 -6.39 -10.97 -3.09
CA LEU A 106 -5.48 -9.90 -3.45
C LEU A 106 -6.26 -8.71 -3.98
N MET A 107 -6.13 -7.56 -3.33
CA MET A 107 -6.77 -6.31 -3.72
C MET A 107 -5.70 -5.32 -4.19
N PRO A 108 -5.68 -4.90 -5.46
CA PRO A 108 -4.66 -3.98 -5.95
C PRO A 108 -4.80 -2.61 -5.31
N MET A 109 -3.68 -2.06 -4.85
CA MET A 109 -3.63 -0.75 -4.23
C MET A 109 -3.00 0.26 -5.19
N ARG A 110 -3.80 0.67 -6.18
CA ARG A 110 -3.32 1.55 -7.27
C ARG A 110 -2.91 2.96 -6.82
N ARG A 111 -3.25 3.39 -5.59
CA ARG A 111 -3.12 4.80 -5.16
C ARG A 111 -2.54 5.03 -3.77
N ARG A 112 -2.00 4.02 -3.08
CA ARG A 112 -1.45 4.26 -1.74
C ARG A 112 -0.29 5.26 -1.77
N MET A 113 0.61 5.13 -2.75
CA MET A 113 1.71 6.08 -2.93
C MET A 113 1.22 7.48 -3.29
N GLU A 114 0.21 7.61 -4.16
CA GLU A 114 -0.38 8.91 -4.50
C GLU A 114 -1.00 9.59 -3.28
N TYR A 115 -1.71 8.84 -2.44
CA TYR A 115 -2.31 9.37 -1.21
C TYR A 115 -1.26 9.75 -0.17
N GLU A 116 -0.27 8.89 0.09
CA GLU A 116 0.83 9.21 1.01
C GLU A 116 1.61 10.44 0.52
N GLN A 117 1.85 10.55 -0.79
CA GLN A 117 2.51 11.71 -1.39
C GLN A 117 1.65 12.98 -1.30
N GLN A 118 0.34 12.89 -1.55
CA GLN A 118 -0.58 14.03 -1.38
C GLN A 118 -0.64 14.48 0.08
N ILE A 119 -0.64 13.55 1.03
CA ILE A 119 -0.61 13.85 2.46
C ILE A 119 0.70 14.58 2.81
N GLN A 120 1.85 14.04 2.39
CA GLN A 120 3.15 14.68 2.63
C GLN A 120 3.24 16.08 2.01
N GLN A 121 2.73 16.26 0.80
CA GLN A 121 2.69 17.57 0.13
C GLN A 121 1.77 18.55 0.88
N ALA A 122 0.61 18.11 1.33
CA ALA A 122 -0.32 18.93 2.10
C ALA A 122 0.27 19.33 3.45
N GLU A 123 0.95 18.41 4.15
CA GLU A 123 1.65 18.70 5.41
C GLU A 123 2.77 19.72 5.20
N SER A 124 3.58 19.54 4.15
CA SER A 124 4.67 20.47 3.83
C SER A 124 4.14 21.88 3.50
N ALA A 125 3.09 21.98 2.68
CA ALA A 125 2.47 23.26 2.33
C ALA A 125 1.84 23.94 3.56
N SER A 126 1.20 23.16 4.43
CA SER A 126 0.63 23.65 5.70
C SER A 126 1.72 24.20 6.63
N SER A 127 2.86 23.51 6.74
CA SER A 127 4.00 23.97 7.53
C SER A 127 4.55 25.30 6.99
N GLN A 128 4.74 25.41 5.67
CA GLN A 128 5.25 26.63 5.04
C GLN A 128 4.28 27.81 5.21
N ALA A 129 2.98 27.58 5.06
CA ALA A 129 1.97 28.62 5.24
C ALA A 129 1.94 29.16 6.69
N LYS A 130 2.13 28.28 7.69
CA LYS A 130 2.22 28.69 9.10
C LYS A 130 3.46 29.54 9.36
N GLU A 131 4.63 29.11 8.87
CA GLU A 131 5.88 29.86 9.04
C GLU A 131 5.81 31.26 8.42
N GLU A 132 5.19 31.38 7.24
CA GLU A 132 5.03 32.67 6.58
C GLU A 132 4.01 33.57 7.30
N LEU A 133 2.91 33.00 7.80
CA LEU A 133 1.94 33.74 8.61
C LEU A 133 2.60 34.31 9.88
N GLU A 134 3.39 33.51 10.58
CA GLU A 134 4.12 33.94 11.77
C GLU A 134 5.12 35.07 11.47
N ARG A 135 5.81 35.01 10.31
CA ARG A 135 6.68 36.10 9.84
C ARG A 135 5.90 37.38 9.58
N ILE A 136 4.79 37.29 8.85
CA ILE A 136 3.96 38.45 8.51
C ILE A 136 3.38 39.06 9.79
N GLU A 137 2.88 38.26 10.73
CA GLU A 137 2.38 38.73 12.02
C GLU A 137 3.46 39.48 12.81
N LYS A 138 4.68 38.94 12.84
CA LYS A 138 5.81 39.60 13.51
C LYS A 138 6.18 40.94 12.87
N LEU A 139 6.21 41.00 11.54
CA LEU A 139 6.49 42.22 10.79
C LEU A 139 5.39 43.28 10.98
N LEU A 140 4.12 42.87 10.92
CA LEU A 140 2.99 43.76 11.19
C LEU A 140 3.04 44.32 12.60
N ARG A 141 3.40 43.48 13.59
CA ARG A 141 3.57 43.92 14.97
C ARG A 141 4.68 44.96 15.10
N GLN A 142 5.83 44.74 14.46
CA GLN A 142 6.94 45.71 14.44
C GLN A 142 6.54 47.03 13.80
N LYS A 143 5.94 47.00 12.60
CA LYS A 143 5.48 48.23 11.93
C LYS A 143 4.44 49.00 12.74
N ARG A 144 3.54 48.28 13.42
CA ARG A 144 2.55 48.91 14.30
C ARG A 144 3.21 49.61 15.48
N TYR A 145 4.19 48.96 16.12
CA TYR A 145 5.00 49.61 17.15
C TYR A 145 5.72 50.85 16.62
N GLU A 146 6.32 50.81 15.43
CA GLU A 146 7.00 51.98 14.83
C GLU A 146 6.06 53.17 14.58
N LEU A 147 4.87 52.92 14.01
CA LEU A 147 3.87 53.95 13.76
C LEU A 147 3.39 54.63 15.05
N ASP A 148 3.10 53.83 16.10
CA ASP A 148 2.66 54.34 17.40
C ASP A 148 3.74 55.24 18.06
N HIS A 149 5.03 55.00 17.80
CA HIS A 149 6.13 55.84 18.34
C HIS A 149 6.36 57.12 17.52
N VAL A 150 6.08 57.12 16.21
CA VAL A 150 6.24 58.30 15.34
C VAL A 150 5.11 59.32 15.57
N GLU A 151 3.87 58.87 15.75
CA GLU A 151 2.73 59.77 16.03
C GLU A 151 2.83 60.46 17.41
N GLY A 152 3.41 59.78 18.41
CA GLY A 152 3.68 60.36 19.72
C GLY A 152 4.75 61.47 19.73
N SER A 153 5.63 61.49 18.72
CA SER A 153 6.72 62.47 18.62
C SER A 153 6.32 63.74 17.86
N SER A 154 5.36 63.64 16.92
CA SER A 154 4.87 64.78 16.13
C SER A 154 3.81 65.64 16.84
N SER A 155 3.35 65.24 18.03
CA SER A 155 2.35 65.98 18.82
C SER A 155 2.98 66.86 19.93
N MET A 156 4.31 66.97 19.98
CA MET A 156 5.06 67.75 20.99
C MET A 156 5.83 68.96 20.42
N GLU A 157 5.67 69.29 19.12
CA GLU A 157 6.12 70.57 18.53
C GLU A 157 4.93 71.52 18.35
#